data_AF-A0A1V4AAJ2-F1
#
_entry.id   AF-A0A1V4AAJ2-F1
#
_cell.length_a   1.000
_cell.length_b   1.000
_cell.length_c   1.000
_cell.angle_alpha   90.00
_cell.angle_beta   90.00
_cell.angle_gamma   90.00
#
_symmetry.space_group_name_H-M   'P 1'
#
loop_
_entity.id
_entity.type
_entity.pdbx_description
1 polymer ?
#
loop_
_entity_poly.entity_id
_entity_poly.type
_entity_poly.pdbx_seq_one_letter_code
_entity_poly.pdbx_strand_id
1 'polypeptide(L)'
;MSTHWYGTTNIPHGSRLPVPALIESLSGAMDDIAFPMSPASVRPVVLPQPSYREMFDAAARLLGLLRRTLLASAPTAAGRVAALGADERMYPLFLEGTVEEDFATCIARPDMMVDATGPKFVEFNIGAGIGGVVDTSLNSAAWTAVYGGADRAPFLGPDPLAVRDEIFLRAVRKLGVDPAVAIVGTARDLNGSRTNRYYDVQVDSLTSHGLKAEFFEPEDLLRGLGLPGRPRYGVGLRHFTVPEWRGHGIDLAPVRTALDAGCTLIATQTAYLISNKKVLGWVSEGRPWMSDHDRETVERYLPWTRVVGERPTKWRGSTHNLPELLVEHPEEFVLKPAIGMKARDVLVGRHCDRELWRRTVARAAANEDHIVQAYVDPVPYPMEFAADDGKSTYEADVFPVFSPYIFDDRPGGCMVRYLPPGRHGVVSIHGHGALPTVAVAHR
;
A
#
# COMPACT_ATOMS: atom_id res chain seq x y z
N MET A 1 19.05 -13.46 -24.35
CA MET A 1 17.77 -13.99 -23.85
C MET A 1 17.31 -13.04 -22.76
N SER A 2 16.18 -12.36 -22.91
CA SER A 2 15.61 -11.55 -21.84
C SER A 2 15.24 -12.48 -20.69
N THR A 3 15.90 -12.35 -19.56
CA THR A 3 15.53 -13.05 -18.32
C THR A 3 14.19 -12.50 -17.86
N HIS A 4 13.22 -13.39 -17.61
CA HIS A 4 11.94 -13.06 -16.98
C HIS A 4 12.16 -12.21 -15.72
N TRP A 5 11.24 -11.29 -15.38
CA TRP A 5 11.43 -10.37 -14.23
C TRP A 5 11.62 -11.10 -12.90
N TYR A 6 10.97 -12.25 -12.71
CA TYR A 6 11.18 -13.14 -11.55
C TYR A 6 12.55 -13.85 -11.53
N GLY A 7 13.35 -13.73 -12.58
CA GLY A 7 14.61 -14.45 -12.75
C GLY A 7 14.43 -15.89 -13.25
N THR A 8 15.56 -16.59 -13.38
CA THR A 8 15.60 -18.03 -13.67
C THR A 8 15.49 -18.77 -12.35
N THR A 9 14.31 -19.30 -12.05
CA THR A 9 13.89 -20.04 -10.85
C THR A 9 14.87 -21.12 -10.37
N ASN A 10 15.96 -20.70 -9.76
CA ASN A 10 16.87 -21.56 -9.01
C ASN A 10 17.25 -20.79 -7.75
N ILE A 11 16.33 -20.80 -6.79
CA ILE A 11 16.60 -20.28 -5.44
C ILE A 11 16.62 -21.51 -4.56
N PRO A 12 17.79 -22.16 -4.46
CA PRO A 12 17.91 -23.38 -3.68
C PRO A 12 17.80 -23.04 -2.20
N HIS A 13 17.56 -24.08 -1.42
CA HIS A 13 17.46 -24.12 0.04
C HIS A 13 16.02 -23.95 0.56
N GLY A 14 15.31 -25.08 0.64
CA GLY A 14 14.21 -25.22 1.59
C GLY A 14 14.66 -24.83 3.00
N SER A 15 13.71 -24.44 3.85
CA SER A 15 14.02 -24.04 5.22
C SER A 15 14.83 -25.12 5.95
N ARG A 16 15.59 -24.75 6.98
CA ARG A 16 16.32 -25.74 7.80
C ARG A 16 15.41 -26.64 8.62
N LEU A 17 14.13 -26.28 8.72
CA LEU A 17 13.14 -26.95 9.52
C LEU A 17 12.31 -27.90 8.64
N PRO A 18 11.93 -29.09 9.17
CA PRO A 18 10.85 -29.87 8.58
C PRO A 18 9.56 -29.04 8.50
N VAL A 19 8.71 -29.31 7.50
CA VAL A 19 7.46 -28.56 7.23
C VAL A 19 6.61 -28.31 8.49
N PRO A 20 6.34 -29.28 9.39
CA PRO A 20 5.59 -29.00 10.62
C PRO A 20 6.22 -27.92 11.51
N ALA A 21 7.53 -28.02 11.75
CA ALA A 21 8.26 -27.09 12.60
C ALA A 21 8.40 -25.71 11.95
N LEU A 22 8.49 -25.65 10.62
CA LEU A 22 8.44 -24.41 9.86
C LEU A 22 7.10 -23.70 10.07
N ILE A 23 5.98 -24.40 9.84
CA ILE A 23 4.64 -23.83 9.97
C ILE A 23 4.37 -23.38 11.40
N GLU A 24 4.79 -24.17 12.39
CA GLU A 24 4.68 -23.80 13.82
C GLU A 24 5.46 -22.52 14.12
N SER A 25 6.71 -22.41 13.65
CA SER A 25 7.54 -21.22 13.86
C SER A 25 6.95 -19.97 13.21
N LEU A 26 6.42 -20.08 11.98
CA LEU A 26 5.79 -18.96 11.28
C LEU A 26 4.48 -18.56 11.98
N SER A 27 3.65 -19.54 12.34
CA SER A 27 2.36 -19.29 13.01
C SER A 27 2.56 -18.66 14.39
N GLY A 28 3.56 -19.09 15.15
CA GLY A 28 3.88 -18.51 16.46
C GLY A 28 4.37 -17.06 16.36
N ALA A 29 5.13 -16.72 15.31
CA ALA A 29 5.54 -15.33 15.07
C ALA A 29 4.35 -14.40 14.78
N MET A 30 3.33 -14.94 14.11
CA MET A 30 2.11 -14.24 13.71
C MET A 30 0.98 -14.37 14.74
N ASP A 31 1.20 -15.02 15.89
CA ASP A 31 0.15 -15.21 16.89
C ASP A 31 -0.41 -13.87 17.36
N ASP A 32 -1.74 -13.83 17.48
CA ASP A 32 -2.53 -12.64 17.83
C ASP A 32 -2.52 -11.48 16.82
N ILE A 33 -2.04 -11.73 15.61
CA ILE A 33 -2.07 -10.81 14.48
C ILE A 33 -2.85 -11.50 13.38
N ALA A 34 -3.91 -10.87 12.87
CA ALA A 34 -4.90 -11.47 11.97
C ALA A 34 -4.33 -11.84 10.58
N PHE A 35 -3.54 -12.92 10.54
CA PHE A 35 -2.72 -13.30 9.40
C PHE A 35 -3.10 -14.69 8.87
N PRO A 36 -3.79 -14.80 7.71
CA PRO A 36 -4.20 -16.10 7.19
C PRO A 36 -2.98 -16.87 6.64
N MET A 37 -2.84 -18.13 7.08
CA MET A 37 -1.69 -18.99 6.77
C MET A 37 -2.07 -20.29 6.04
N SER A 38 -3.32 -20.47 5.60
CA SER A 38 -3.78 -21.75 5.03
C SER A 38 -4.37 -21.58 3.62
N PRO A 39 -3.82 -22.27 2.59
CA PRO A 39 -2.61 -23.09 2.61
C PRO A 39 -1.33 -22.29 2.93
N ALA A 40 -0.35 -22.92 3.59
CA ALA A 40 0.88 -22.26 4.01
C ALA A 40 1.95 -22.38 2.92
N SER A 41 2.50 -21.25 2.45
CA SER A 41 3.72 -21.27 1.65
C SER A 41 4.92 -21.70 2.51
N VAL A 42 5.76 -22.59 2.02
CA VAL A 42 6.95 -23.08 2.75
C VAL A 42 8.23 -22.30 2.43
N ARG A 43 8.08 -21.21 1.67
CA ARG A 43 9.14 -20.23 1.39
C ARG A 43 8.55 -18.83 1.16
N PRO A 44 9.31 -17.74 1.41
CA PRO A 44 8.91 -16.41 0.98
C PRO A 44 9.04 -16.28 -0.54
N VAL A 45 8.52 -15.19 -1.11
CA VAL A 45 8.85 -14.82 -2.49
C VAL A 45 10.27 -14.28 -2.51
N VAL A 46 11.16 -14.90 -3.28
CA VAL A 46 12.54 -14.43 -3.41
C VAL A 46 12.74 -13.91 -4.84
N LEU A 47 13.22 -12.67 -4.95
CA LEU A 47 13.43 -11.96 -6.20
C LEU A 47 14.94 -11.76 -6.47
N PRO A 48 15.37 -11.72 -7.74
CA PRO A 48 16.70 -11.24 -8.10
C PRO A 48 16.93 -9.81 -7.59
N GLN A 49 18.15 -9.49 -7.13
CA GLN A 49 18.48 -8.14 -6.66
C GLN A 49 18.19 -7.03 -7.68
N PRO A 50 18.42 -7.19 -9.00
CA PRO A 50 18.03 -6.19 -9.98
C PRO A 50 16.52 -5.92 -9.99
N SER A 51 15.69 -6.97 -9.96
CA SER A 51 14.23 -6.87 -9.94
C SER A 51 13.72 -6.23 -8.65
N TYR A 52 14.30 -6.63 -7.51
CA TYR A 52 13.96 -6.04 -6.21
C TYR A 52 14.27 -4.55 -6.20
N ARG A 53 15.47 -4.13 -6.66
CA ARG A 53 15.84 -2.71 -6.75
C ARG A 53 14.95 -1.93 -7.73
N GLU A 54 14.71 -2.49 -8.92
CA GLU A 54 13.83 -1.88 -9.93
C GLU A 54 12.44 -1.57 -9.38
N MET A 55 11.86 -2.49 -8.60
CA MET A 55 10.56 -2.28 -7.95
C MET A 55 10.55 -1.04 -7.05
N PHE A 56 11.56 -0.86 -6.20
CA PHE A 56 11.62 0.29 -5.30
C PHE A 56 11.97 1.60 -6.04
N ASP A 57 12.92 1.56 -6.97
CA ASP A 57 13.34 2.73 -7.75
C ASP A 57 12.17 3.27 -8.59
N ALA A 58 11.43 2.38 -9.25
CA ALA A 58 10.24 2.72 -10.03
C ALA A 58 9.13 3.29 -9.14
N ALA A 59 8.86 2.66 -7.98
CA ALA A 59 7.86 3.12 -7.03
C ALA A 59 8.17 4.53 -6.52
N ALA A 60 9.41 4.80 -6.10
CA ALA A 60 9.83 6.12 -5.63
C ALA A 60 9.73 7.19 -6.73
N ARG A 61 10.15 6.85 -7.96
CA ARG A 61 10.05 7.79 -9.10
C ARG A 61 8.59 8.14 -9.41
N LEU A 62 7.71 7.14 -9.48
CA LEU A 62 6.28 7.36 -9.72
C LEU A 62 5.62 8.14 -8.57
N LEU A 63 5.99 7.88 -7.32
CA LEU A 63 5.52 8.62 -6.16
C LEU A 63 5.88 10.12 -6.26
N GLY A 64 7.09 10.44 -6.71
CA GLY A 64 7.50 11.81 -7.00
C GLY A 64 6.65 12.48 -8.10
N LEU A 65 6.32 11.75 -9.17
CA LEU A 65 5.45 12.24 -10.24
C LEU A 65 4.01 12.48 -9.76
N LEU A 66 3.46 11.58 -8.94
CA LEU A 66 2.13 11.74 -8.34
C LEU A 66 2.08 12.97 -7.45
N ARG A 67 3.08 13.14 -6.57
CA ARG A 67 3.21 14.33 -5.70
C ARG A 67 3.24 15.60 -6.53
N ARG A 68 4.14 15.70 -7.51
CA ARG A 68 4.27 16.89 -8.36
C ARG A 68 2.98 17.17 -9.13
N THR A 69 2.31 16.14 -9.63
CA THR A 69 1.04 16.28 -10.36
C THR A 69 -0.06 16.87 -9.49
N LEU A 70 -0.25 16.35 -8.27
CA LEU A 70 -1.24 16.89 -7.35
C LEU A 70 -0.88 18.33 -6.92
N LEU A 71 0.37 18.58 -6.50
CA LEU A 71 0.77 19.90 -6.01
C LEU A 71 0.68 20.97 -7.11
N ALA A 72 0.86 20.60 -8.38
CA ALA A 72 0.67 21.50 -9.52
C ALA A 72 -0.80 21.74 -9.91
N SER A 73 -1.75 20.96 -9.38
CA SER A 73 -3.18 21.11 -9.72
C SER A 73 -3.81 22.37 -9.11
N ALA A 74 -3.36 22.77 -7.92
CA ALA A 74 -3.78 24.00 -7.25
C ALA A 74 -2.80 24.37 -6.12
N PRO A 75 -2.68 25.67 -5.78
CA PRO A 75 -1.74 26.13 -4.74
C PRO A 75 -2.20 25.84 -3.31
N THR A 76 -3.50 25.62 -3.08
CA THR A 76 -4.07 25.41 -1.75
C THR A 76 -4.64 24.00 -1.61
N ALA A 77 -4.70 23.49 -0.38
CA ALA A 77 -5.34 22.20 -0.09
C ALA A 77 -6.80 22.15 -0.57
N ALA A 78 -7.59 23.20 -0.31
CA ALA A 78 -8.96 23.31 -0.79
C ALA A 78 -9.06 23.32 -2.32
N GLY A 79 -8.14 24.02 -3.01
CA GLY A 79 -8.07 23.99 -4.46
C GLY A 79 -7.73 22.60 -5.01
N ARG A 80 -6.88 21.84 -4.33
CA ARG A 80 -6.51 20.45 -4.72
C ARG A 80 -7.68 19.48 -4.51
N VAL A 81 -8.44 19.64 -3.43
CA VAL A 81 -9.71 18.91 -3.20
C VAL A 81 -10.70 19.21 -4.33
N ALA A 82 -10.89 20.49 -4.65
CA ALA A 82 -11.79 20.92 -5.73
C ALA A 82 -11.34 20.41 -7.11
N ALA A 83 -10.04 20.45 -7.42
CA ALA A 83 -9.48 19.92 -8.67
C ALA A 83 -9.71 18.42 -8.83
N LEU A 84 -9.78 17.67 -7.73
CA LEU A 84 -10.13 16.24 -7.73
C LEU A 84 -11.64 15.99 -7.82
N GLY A 85 -12.47 17.03 -7.67
CA GLY A 85 -13.92 16.88 -7.46
C GLY A 85 -14.23 16.07 -6.20
N ALA A 86 -13.36 16.15 -5.18
CA ALA A 86 -13.49 15.38 -3.96
C ALA A 86 -14.33 16.14 -2.92
N ASP A 87 -15.02 15.41 -2.05
CA ASP A 87 -15.80 15.98 -0.95
C ASP A 87 -14.86 16.46 0.17
N GLU A 88 -14.85 17.77 0.45
CA GLU A 88 -14.03 18.38 1.49
C GLU A 88 -14.27 17.77 2.88
N ARG A 89 -15.48 17.27 3.15
CA ARG A 89 -15.83 16.65 4.42
C ARG A 89 -15.02 15.39 4.67
N MET A 90 -14.40 14.79 3.64
CA MET A 90 -13.53 13.62 3.77
C MET A 90 -12.14 13.97 4.30
N TYR A 91 -11.77 15.26 4.33
CA TYR A 91 -10.43 15.73 4.68
C TYR A 91 -10.43 16.75 5.84
N PRO A 92 -11.08 16.47 7.01
CA PRO A 92 -11.26 17.48 8.07
C PRO A 92 -10.01 17.76 8.92
N LEU A 93 -8.87 17.13 8.61
CA LEU A 93 -7.67 17.13 9.46
C LEU A 93 -6.46 17.77 8.76
N PHE A 94 -6.68 18.74 7.86
CA PHE A 94 -5.57 19.47 7.26
C PHE A 94 -4.76 20.19 8.33
N LEU A 95 -3.45 20.10 8.19
CA LEU A 95 -2.48 20.86 8.98
C LEU A 95 -2.20 22.22 8.32
N GLU A 96 -1.78 23.17 9.12
CA GLU A 96 -1.32 24.47 8.62
C GLU A 96 0.14 24.43 8.15
N GLY A 97 0.53 25.38 7.30
CA GLY A 97 1.90 25.53 6.82
C GLY A 97 2.34 24.44 5.83
N THR A 98 3.65 24.18 5.76
CA THR A 98 4.24 23.28 4.76
C THR A 98 4.22 21.80 5.17
N VAL A 99 3.86 21.49 6.42
CA VAL A 99 3.91 20.13 6.99
C VAL A 99 3.08 19.15 6.16
N GLU A 100 1.92 19.59 5.67
CA GLU A 100 1.07 18.84 4.76
C GLU A 100 1.86 18.27 3.57
N GLU A 101 2.66 19.11 2.92
CA GLU A 101 3.39 18.80 1.70
C GLU A 101 4.72 18.09 1.99
N ASP A 102 5.36 18.41 3.12
CA ASP A 102 6.64 17.84 3.55
C ASP A 102 6.54 16.34 3.89
N PHE A 103 5.36 15.90 4.36
CA PHE A 103 5.07 14.51 4.73
C PHE A 103 4.02 13.84 3.82
N ALA A 104 3.63 14.47 2.71
CA ALA A 104 2.57 13.96 1.83
C ALA A 104 2.87 12.58 1.22
N THR A 105 4.15 12.23 1.04
CA THR A 105 4.58 10.96 0.43
C THR A 105 5.54 10.17 1.32
N CYS A 106 5.63 10.50 2.61
CA CYS A 106 6.58 9.84 3.51
C CYS A 106 6.22 8.38 3.79
N ILE A 107 4.94 7.99 3.64
CA ILE A 107 4.46 6.63 3.84
C ILE A 107 3.64 6.23 2.61
N ALA A 108 4.14 5.28 1.84
CA ALA A 108 3.43 4.71 0.71
C ALA A 108 3.59 3.18 0.64
N ARG A 109 2.57 2.53 0.09
CA ARG A 109 2.57 1.12 -0.29
C ARG A 109 1.82 0.95 -1.60
N PRO A 110 2.44 1.23 -2.76
CA PRO A 110 1.80 0.94 -4.03
C PRO A 110 1.62 -0.56 -4.22
N ASP A 111 0.65 -0.92 -5.05
CA ASP A 111 0.37 -2.31 -5.41
C ASP A 111 0.76 -2.53 -6.87
N MET A 112 1.45 -3.62 -7.12
CA MET A 112 2.10 -3.94 -8.38
C MET A 112 1.86 -5.40 -8.77
N MET A 113 1.64 -5.63 -10.05
CA MET A 113 1.66 -6.95 -10.66
C MET A 113 2.77 -7.00 -11.71
N VAL A 114 3.14 -8.19 -12.15
CA VAL A 114 4.13 -8.36 -13.22
C VAL A 114 3.41 -8.95 -14.41
N ASP A 115 3.53 -8.32 -15.58
CA ASP A 115 3.08 -8.88 -16.86
C ASP A 115 4.26 -9.35 -17.70
N ALA A 116 4.01 -9.77 -18.95
CA ALA A 116 5.05 -10.23 -19.87
C ALA A 116 6.11 -9.16 -20.20
N THR A 117 5.83 -7.87 -19.95
CA THR A 117 6.74 -6.74 -20.18
C THR A 117 7.46 -6.29 -18.91
N GLY A 118 7.03 -6.76 -17.74
CA GLY A 118 7.63 -6.46 -16.44
C GLY A 118 6.65 -5.86 -15.43
N PRO A 119 7.15 -5.11 -14.43
CA PRO A 119 6.34 -4.62 -13.33
C PRO A 119 5.37 -3.50 -13.75
N LYS A 120 4.12 -3.60 -13.30
CA LYS A 120 3.04 -2.62 -13.50
C LYS A 120 2.40 -2.23 -12.18
N PHE A 121 2.49 -0.96 -11.81
CA PHE A 121 1.84 -0.41 -10.61
C PHE A 121 0.38 -0.06 -10.92
N VAL A 122 -0.53 -0.73 -10.21
CA VAL A 122 -1.98 -0.63 -10.45
C VAL A 122 -2.68 0.32 -9.47
N GLU A 123 -2.04 0.63 -8.34
CA GLU A 123 -2.55 1.50 -7.28
C GLU A 123 -1.41 2.05 -6.42
N PHE A 124 -1.60 3.26 -5.87
CA PHE A 124 -0.68 3.88 -4.91
C PHE A 124 -1.42 4.16 -3.61
N ASN A 125 -1.28 3.29 -2.61
CA ASN A 125 -1.80 3.57 -1.27
C ASN A 125 -0.81 4.49 -0.55
N ILE A 126 -1.21 5.72 -0.25
CA ILE A 126 -0.35 6.72 0.40
C ILE A 126 -1.06 7.25 1.64
N GLY A 127 -0.34 7.30 2.76
CA GLY A 127 -0.86 7.71 4.07
C GLY A 127 -0.83 6.58 5.10
N ALA A 128 -1.63 6.72 6.16
CA ALA A 128 -1.52 5.87 7.35
C ALA A 128 -2.21 4.51 7.21
N GLY A 129 -3.27 4.46 6.41
CA GLY A 129 -4.09 3.26 6.20
C GLY A 129 -3.47 2.25 5.23
N ILE A 130 -2.14 2.23 5.09
CA ILE A 130 -1.49 1.26 4.21
C ILE A 130 -1.63 -0.16 4.80
N GLY A 131 -1.54 -0.35 6.12
CA GLY A 131 -1.65 -1.67 6.77
C GLY A 131 -0.51 -2.63 6.38
N GLY A 132 -0.41 -3.78 7.07
CA GLY A 132 0.55 -4.84 6.74
C GLY A 132 2.00 -4.58 7.18
N VAL A 133 2.32 -3.41 7.73
CA VAL A 133 3.70 -3.02 8.11
C VAL A 133 4.22 -3.93 9.23
N VAL A 134 3.43 -4.08 10.30
CA VAL A 134 3.74 -4.97 11.43
C VAL A 134 3.80 -6.42 10.96
N ASP A 135 2.81 -6.83 10.15
CA ASP A 135 2.73 -8.18 9.60
C ASP A 135 3.96 -8.54 8.79
N THR A 136 4.42 -7.61 7.95
CA THR A 136 5.60 -7.79 7.09
C THR A 136 6.87 -7.83 7.91
N SER A 137 7.00 -6.99 8.96
CA SER A 137 8.16 -7.00 9.86
C SER A 137 8.30 -8.35 10.55
N LEU A 138 7.23 -8.82 11.20
CA LEU A 138 7.23 -10.08 11.93
C LEU A 138 7.41 -11.28 11.01
N ASN A 139 6.75 -11.30 9.86
CA ASN A 139 6.88 -12.39 8.89
C ASN A 139 8.30 -12.43 8.29
N SER A 140 8.89 -11.27 7.96
CA SER A 140 10.28 -11.20 7.49
C SER A 140 11.25 -11.72 8.56
N ALA A 141 11.07 -11.31 9.82
CA ALA A 141 11.88 -11.77 10.95
C ALA A 141 11.73 -13.29 11.17
N ALA A 142 10.51 -13.82 11.06
CA ALA A 142 10.23 -15.25 11.16
C ALA A 142 10.94 -16.05 10.06
N TRP A 143 10.85 -15.59 8.81
CA TRP A 143 11.60 -16.18 7.70
C TRP A 143 13.11 -16.14 7.93
N THR A 144 13.64 -15.01 8.37
CA THR A 144 15.07 -14.91 8.71
C THR A 144 15.46 -15.89 9.83
N ALA A 145 14.62 -16.06 10.84
CA ALA A 145 14.87 -16.98 11.96
C ALA A 145 14.91 -18.44 11.52
N VAL A 146 13.97 -18.91 10.66
CA VAL A 146 13.93 -20.32 10.20
C VAL A 146 15.11 -20.69 9.30
N TYR A 147 15.77 -19.72 8.69
CA TYR A 147 17.05 -19.90 7.99
C TYR A 147 18.29 -19.74 8.91
N GLY A 148 18.08 -19.53 10.21
CA GLY A 148 19.10 -19.43 11.25
C GLY A 148 19.76 -18.06 11.38
N GLY A 149 19.00 -17.00 11.14
CA GLY A 149 19.40 -15.61 11.40
C GLY A 149 19.89 -14.86 10.16
N ALA A 150 20.07 -13.55 10.30
CA ALA A 150 20.38 -12.63 9.21
C ALA A 150 21.67 -13.00 8.44
N ASP A 151 22.68 -13.52 9.13
CA ASP A 151 23.96 -13.92 8.53
C ASP A 151 23.88 -15.19 7.69
N ARG A 152 22.83 -15.99 7.91
CA ARG A 152 22.67 -17.31 7.29
C ARG A 152 21.51 -17.39 6.30
N ALA A 153 20.57 -16.45 6.38
CA ALA A 153 19.47 -16.36 5.44
C ALA A 153 20.00 -16.09 4.01
N PRO A 154 19.55 -16.85 2.99
CA PRO A 154 20.01 -16.69 1.60
C PRO A 154 19.41 -15.46 0.91
N PHE A 155 18.75 -14.60 1.69
CA PHE A 155 18.07 -13.41 1.21
C PHE A 155 18.28 -12.24 2.18
N LEU A 156 17.96 -11.06 1.68
CA LEU A 156 18.04 -9.78 2.35
C LEU A 156 16.72 -9.03 2.18
N GLY A 157 16.35 -8.27 3.19
CA GLY A 157 15.23 -7.34 3.13
C GLY A 157 15.32 -6.39 4.32
N PRO A 158 14.97 -5.11 4.14
CA PRO A 158 14.91 -4.18 5.27
C PRO A 158 13.72 -4.53 6.16
N ASP A 159 13.82 -4.21 7.45
CA ASP A 159 12.67 -4.26 8.36
C ASP A 159 11.79 -3.03 8.12
N PRO A 160 10.52 -3.19 7.69
CA PRO A 160 9.61 -2.07 7.46
C PRO A 160 9.44 -1.15 8.66
N LEU A 161 9.42 -1.68 9.89
CA LEU A 161 9.22 -0.86 11.08
C LEU A 161 10.44 0.02 11.33
N ALA A 162 11.65 -0.55 11.31
CA ALA A 162 12.88 0.21 11.45
C ALA A 162 13.02 1.34 10.41
N VAL A 163 12.73 1.06 9.14
CA VAL A 163 12.81 2.10 8.08
C VAL A 163 11.75 3.17 8.27
N ARG A 164 10.51 2.80 8.64
CA ARG A 164 9.43 3.76 8.92
C ARG A 164 9.77 4.65 10.12
N ASP A 165 10.39 4.10 11.15
CA ASP A 165 10.64 4.81 12.40
C ASP A 165 11.58 6.02 12.22
N GLU A 166 12.44 5.98 11.20
CA GLU A 166 13.26 7.13 10.79
C GLU A 166 12.45 8.34 10.29
N ILE A 167 11.22 8.13 9.78
CA ILE A 167 10.31 9.23 9.43
C ILE A 167 9.98 10.05 10.68
N PHE A 168 9.74 9.36 11.80
CA PHE A 168 9.41 10.03 13.06
C PHE A 168 10.63 10.72 13.66
N LEU A 169 11.82 10.12 13.56
CA LEU A 169 13.07 10.79 13.91
C LEU A 169 13.28 12.08 13.08
N ARG A 170 12.98 12.04 11.78
CA ARG A 170 13.01 13.22 10.90
C ARG A 170 11.97 14.26 11.32
N ALA A 171 10.74 13.83 11.62
CA ALA A 171 9.66 14.72 12.06
C ALA A 171 9.98 15.43 13.37
N VAL A 172 10.48 14.70 14.38
CA VAL A 172 10.93 15.24 15.66
C VAL A 172 11.98 16.33 15.45
N ARG A 173 13.02 16.06 14.63
CA ARG A 173 14.07 17.05 14.32
C ARG A 173 13.53 18.27 13.58
N LYS A 174 12.67 18.06 12.57
CA LYS A 174 12.11 19.15 11.74
C LYS A 174 11.21 20.07 12.55
N LEU A 175 10.42 19.52 13.46
CA LEU A 175 9.45 20.27 14.27
C LEU A 175 10.07 20.82 15.56
N GLY A 176 11.28 20.40 15.92
CA GLY A 176 11.96 20.87 17.13
C GLY A 176 11.25 20.45 18.42
N VAL A 177 10.64 19.26 18.41
CA VAL A 177 9.88 18.72 19.55
C VAL A 177 10.65 17.62 20.26
N ASP A 178 10.18 17.21 21.44
CA ASP A 178 10.78 16.11 22.19
C ASP A 178 10.70 14.80 21.38
N PRO A 179 11.67 13.87 21.53
CA PRO A 179 11.70 12.59 20.82
C PRO A 179 10.66 11.62 21.39
N ALA A 180 9.38 11.94 21.19
CA ALA A 180 8.23 11.20 21.65
C ALA A 180 7.16 11.11 20.54
N VAL A 181 6.64 9.91 20.31
CA VAL A 181 5.66 9.60 19.27
C VAL A 181 4.39 9.01 19.88
N ALA A 182 3.25 9.65 19.62
CA ALA A 182 1.94 9.09 19.93
C ALA A 182 1.46 8.18 18.79
N ILE A 183 1.17 6.91 19.05
CA ILE A 183 0.47 6.06 18.09
C ILE A 183 -1.02 6.24 18.31
N VAL A 184 -1.71 6.86 17.35
CA VAL A 184 -3.14 7.16 17.45
C VAL A 184 -3.90 6.20 16.54
N GLY A 185 -4.56 5.22 17.13
CA GLY A 185 -5.26 4.15 16.41
C GLY A 185 -6.43 3.61 17.24
N THR A 186 -6.94 2.43 16.88
CA THR A 186 -7.95 1.76 17.71
C THR A 186 -7.89 0.25 17.55
N ALA A 187 -8.01 -0.48 18.66
CA ALA A 187 -8.10 -1.94 18.64
C ALA A 187 -9.33 -2.45 17.85
N ARG A 188 -10.33 -1.59 17.62
CA ARG A 188 -11.52 -1.90 16.81
C ARG A 188 -11.17 -2.24 15.35
N ASP A 189 -10.02 -1.77 14.85
CA ASP A 189 -9.53 -2.07 13.52
C ASP A 189 -8.83 -3.45 13.44
N LEU A 190 -8.46 -4.03 14.59
CA LEU A 190 -7.72 -5.30 14.71
C LEU A 190 -8.68 -6.49 14.78
N ASN A 191 -9.36 -6.78 13.67
CA ASN A 191 -10.28 -7.91 13.59
C ASN A 191 -9.59 -9.24 13.92
N GLY A 192 -10.01 -9.92 14.98
CA GLY A 192 -9.49 -11.25 15.34
C GLY A 192 -8.24 -11.24 16.22
N SER A 193 -7.74 -10.07 16.62
CA SER A 193 -6.72 -9.95 17.67
C SER A 193 -7.36 -10.00 19.07
N ARG A 194 -6.71 -10.68 20.01
CA ARG A 194 -7.16 -10.82 21.41
C ARG A 194 -6.55 -9.75 22.31
N THR A 195 -5.41 -9.18 21.91
CA THR A 195 -4.65 -8.17 22.66
C THR A 195 -4.25 -6.99 21.77
N ASN A 196 -3.56 -6.01 22.37
CA ASN A 196 -2.98 -4.88 21.65
C ASN A 196 -1.58 -5.16 21.08
N ARG A 197 -1.17 -6.43 20.96
CA ARG A 197 0.17 -6.83 20.46
C ARG A 197 0.58 -6.11 19.17
N TYR A 198 -0.36 -5.89 18.25
CA TYR A 198 -0.10 -5.15 17.01
C TYR A 198 0.43 -3.72 17.27
N TYR A 199 -0.07 -3.04 18.29
CA TYR A 199 0.41 -1.73 18.71
C TYR A 199 1.66 -1.84 19.58
N ASP A 200 1.74 -2.83 20.46
CA ASP A 200 2.91 -3.06 21.32
C ASP A 200 4.20 -3.25 20.48
N VAL A 201 4.14 -4.05 19.41
CA VAL A 201 5.28 -4.24 18.48
C VAL A 201 5.75 -2.92 17.85
N GLN A 202 4.83 -2.00 17.57
CA GLN A 202 5.18 -0.70 17.02
C GLN A 202 5.78 0.23 18.08
N VAL A 203 5.28 0.18 19.31
CA VAL A 203 5.85 0.90 20.47
C VAL A 203 7.27 0.43 20.75
N ASP A 204 7.49 -0.89 20.77
CA ASP A 204 8.80 -1.50 20.97
C ASP A 204 9.79 -1.09 19.89
N SER A 205 9.35 -1.09 18.62
CA SER A 205 10.19 -0.65 17.50
C SER A 205 10.63 0.81 17.67
N LEU A 206 9.70 1.74 17.92
CA LEU A 206 10.03 3.15 18.12
C LEU A 206 10.96 3.35 19.31
N THR A 207 10.70 2.65 20.41
CA THR A 207 11.51 2.70 21.64
C THR A 207 12.93 2.20 21.40
N SER A 208 13.10 1.12 20.63
CA SER A 208 14.42 0.60 20.25
C SER A 208 15.23 1.57 19.39
N HIS A 209 14.56 2.48 18.68
CA HIS A 209 15.17 3.54 17.88
C HIS A 209 15.30 4.89 18.62
N GLY A 210 15.13 4.89 19.95
CA GLY A 210 15.37 6.07 20.79
C GLY A 210 14.22 7.07 20.88
N LEU A 211 13.02 6.69 20.43
CA LEU A 211 11.80 7.50 20.57
C LEU A 211 10.96 6.97 21.74
N LYS A 212 10.53 7.84 22.66
CA LYS A 212 9.47 7.44 23.59
C LYS A 212 8.19 7.20 22.78
N ALA A 213 7.50 6.09 22.99
CA ALA A 213 6.28 5.79 22.25
C ALA A 213 5.18 5.26 23.15
N GLU A 214 3.94 5.58 22.82
CA GLU A 214 2.76 5.07 23.51
C GLU A 214 1.57 5.00 22.54
N PHE A 215 0.72 4.00 22.70
CA PHE A 215 -0.51 3.83 21.94
C PHE A 215 -1.69 4.46 22.68
N PHE A 216 -2.51 5.22 21.96
CA PHE A 216 -3.71 5.86 22.48
C PHE A 216 -4.94 5.46 21.67
N GLU A 217 -5.94 4.92 22.38
CA GLU A 217 -7.32 4.85 21.89
C GLU A 217 -7.90 6.27 21.75
N PRO A 218 -8.91 6.47 20.87
CA PRO A 218 -9.51 7.77 20.63
C PRO A 218 -10.03 8.45 21.91
N GLU A 219 -10.61 7.66 22.82
CA GLU A 219 -11.17 8.13 24.09
C GLU A 219 -10.11 8.65 25.07
N ASP A 220 -8.89 8.11 24.97
CA ASP A 220 -7.79 8.43 25.87
C ASP A 220 -6.82 9.47 25.30
N LEU A 221 -6.94 9.79 24.00
CA LEU A 221 -5.98 10.60 23.26
C LEU A 221 -5.64 11.92 23.96
N LEU A 222 -6.63 12.75 24.31
CA LEU A 222 -6.35 14.07 24.89
C LEU A 222 -5.66 13.97 26.26
N ARG A 223 -6.13 13.05 27.11
CA ARG A 223 -5.55 12.79 28.43
C ARG A 223 -4.13 12.26 28.31
N GLY A 224 -3.90 11.31 27.40
CA GLY A 224 -2.59 10.71 27.12
C GLY A 224 -1.58 11.72 26.61
N LEU A 225 -2.00 12.63 25.74
CA LEU A 225 -1.19 13.75 25.28
C LEU A 225 -0.91 14.79 26.39
N GLY A 226 -1.65 14.78 27.50
CA GLY A 226 -1.52 15.74 28.59
C GLY A 226 -2.32 17.03 28.39
N LEU A 227 -3.33 17.02 27.53
CA LEU A 227 -4.17 18.19 27.22
C LEU A 227 -5.26 18.42 28.29
N PRO A 228 -5.62 19.68 28.57
CA PRO A 228 -5.23 20.92 27.88
C PRO A 228 -3.86 21.51 28.32
N GLY A 229 -3.05 20.78 29.08
CA GLY A 229 -1.69 21.18 29.44
C GLY A 229 -0.70 21.13 28.26
N ARG A 230 0.59 21.25 28.54
CA ARG A 230 1.63 21.14 27.50
C ARG A 230 1.61 19.72 26.90
N PRO A 231 1.50 19.56 25.57
CA PRO A 231 1.49 18.25 24.94
C PRO A 231 2.81 17.52 25.19
N ARG A 232 2.71 16.23 25.56
CA ARG A 232 3.87 15.35 25.78
C ARG A 232 4.45 14.79 24.48
N TYR A 233 3.66 14.79 23.41
CA TYR A 233 4.02 14.25 22.10
C TYR A 233 3.75 15.31 21.03
N GLY A 234 4.82 15.82 20.41
CA GLY A 234 4.71 16.76 19.29
C GLY A 234 4.51 16.07 17.93
N VAL A 235 4.75 14.76 17.85
CA VAL A 235 4.55 13.94 16.66
C VAL A 235 3.72 12.72 17.02
N GLY A 236 2.89 12.26 16.08
CA GLY A 236 2.24 10.96 16.20
C GLY A 236 2.17 10.19 14.88
N LEU A 237 2.10 8.87 14.98
CA LEU A 237 1.64 8.02 13.90
C LEU A 237 0.12 8.11 13.86
N ARG A 238 -0.43 8.70 12.81
CA ARG A 238 -1.83 8.47 12.46
C ARG A 238 -1.94 6.99 12.10
N HIS A 239 -2.72 6.19 12.80
CA HIS A 239 -2.99 4.79 12.45
C HIS A 239 -4.49 4.63 12.22
N PHE A 240 -5.02 5.43 11.28
CA PHE A 240 -6.40 5.36 10.86
C PHE A 240 -6.66 6.14 9.57
N THR A 241 -7.82 5.88 8.96
CA THR A 241 -8.40 6.73 7.92
C THR A 241 -9.68 7.40 8.43
N VAL A 242 -9.97 8.62 7.97
CA VAL A 242 -11.22 9.33 8.33
C VAL A 242 -12.47 8.50 8.00
N PRO A 243 -12.56 7.83 6.84
CA PRO A 243 -13.73 6.99 6.52
C PRO A 243 -13.88 5.79 7.45
N GLU A 244 -12.78 5.11 7.82
CA GLU A 244 -12.85 3.94 8.72
C GLU A 244 -13.32 4.34 10.11
N TRP A 245 -12.74 5.39 10.70
CA TRP A 245 -13.16 5.86 12.02
C TRP A 245 -14.61 6.34 12.05
N ARG A 246 -15.07 7.05 11.01
CA ARG A 246 -16.49 7.40 10.87
C ARG A 246 -17.38 6.16 10.77
N GLY A 247 -16.94 5.13 10.05
CA GLY A 247 -17.63 3.84 9.97
C GLY A 247 -17.77 3.14 11.33
N HIS A 248 -16.82 3.36 12.24
CA HIS A 248 -16.88 2.90 13.63
C HIS A 248 -17.64 3.85 14.58
N GLY A 249 -18.12 4.99 14.09
CA GLY A 249 -18.77 6.01 14.93
C GLY A 249 -17.80 6.76 15.86
N ILE A 250 -16.50 6.74 15.56
CA ILE A 250 -15.47 7.42 16.35
C ILE A 250 -15.46 8.91 16.00
N ASP A 251 -15.53 9.75 17.02
CA ASP A 251 -15.45 11.21 16.87
C ASP A 251 -14.02 11.66 16.54
N LEU A 252 -13.91 12.58 15.58
CA LEU A 252 -12.65 13.17 15.15
C LEU A 252 -12.31 14.46 15.90
N ALA A 253 -13.23 15.01 16.71
CA ALA A 253 -12.98 16.23 17.47
C ALA A 253 -11.74 16.11 18.41
N PRO A 254 -11.52 14.99 19.14
CA PRO A 254 -10.30 14.81 19.93
C PRO A 254 -9.02 14.88 19.07
N VAL A 255 -9.05 14.36 17.84
CA VAL A 255 -7.92 14.46 16.93
C VAL A 255 -7.70 15.92 16.52
N ARG A 256 -8.75 16.64 16.13
CA ARG A 256 -8.64 18.07 15.78
C ARG A 256 -8.02 18.87 16.93
N THR A 257 -8.50 18.66 18.16
CA THR A 257 -7.94 19.31 19.36
C THR A 257 -6.46 18.95 19.58
N ALA A 258 -6.05 17.70 19.34
CA ALA A 258 -4.65 17.30 19.42
C ALA A 258 -3.77 18.02 18.37
N LEU A 259 -4.27 18.15 17.13
CA LEU A 259 -3.59 18.89 16.07
C LEU A 259 -3.46 20.38 16.42
N ASP A 260 -4.55 20.99 16.92
CA ASP A 260 -4.58 22.40 17.35
C ASP A 260 -3.60 22.67 18.49
N ALA A 261 -3.39 21.68 19.36
CA ALA A 261 -2.42 21.76 20.45
C ALA A 261 -0.95 21.52 20.01
N GLY A 262 -0.70 21.26 18.71
CA GLY A 262 0.64 21.10 18.15
C GLY A 262 1.14 19.65 18.06
N CYS A 263 0.27 18.65 18.24
CA CYS A 263 0.63 17.25 17.95
C CYS A 263 0.46 16.98 16.45
N THR A 264 1.55 16.91 15.69
CA THR A 264 1.50 16.63 14.25
C THR A 264 1.36 15.13 14.01
N LEU A 265 0.26 14.71 13.38
CA LEU A 265 0.09 13.32 12.97
C LEU A 265 0.63 13.08 11.55
N ILE A 266 1.63 12.21 11.44
CA ILE A 266 2.24 11.78 10.17
C ILE A 266 1.25 10.91 9.38
N ALA A 267 1.32 11.00 8.05
CA ALA A 267 0.24 10.72 7.09
C ALA A 267 -0.82 11.83 7.04
N THR A 268 -0.38 12.97 6.48
CA THR A 268 -1.16 14.20 6.31
C THR A 268 -2.34 14.02 5.36
N GLN A 269 -3.31 14.94 5.35
CA GLN A 269 -4.47 14.83 4.45
C GLN A 269 -4.07 14.92 2.96
N THR A 270 -2.99 15.64 2.65
CA THR A 270 -2.41 15.69 1.30
C THR A 270 -1.98 14.31 0.81
N ALA A 271 -1.50 13.41 1.68
CA ALA A 271 -1.18 12.03 1.30
C ALA A 271 -2.38 11.30 0.68
N TYR A 272 -3.56 11.48 1.28
CA TYR A 272 -4.80 10.88 0.79
C TYR A 272 -5.32 11.52 -0.49
N LEU A 273 -5.00 12.79 -0.75
CA LEU A 273 -5.26 13.42 -2.04
C LEU A 273 -4.36 12.83 -3.13
N ILE A 274 -3.07 12.57 -2.83
CA ILE A 274 -2.15 11.94 -3.81
C ILE A 274 -2.57 10.49 -4.10
N SER A 275 -3.07 9.79 -3.08
CA SER A 275 -3.64 8.43 -3.17
C SER A 275 -4.91 8.34 -4.04
N ASN A 276 -5.57 9.48 -4.35
CA ASN A 276 -6.74 9.48 -5.21
C ASN A 276 -6.37 8.98 -6.62
N LYS A 277 -7.11 7.97 -7.11
CA LYS A 277 -6.78 7.30 -8.37
C LYS A 277 -6.85 8.23 -9.59
N LYS A 278 -7.55 9.36 -9.51
CA LYS A 278 -7.50 10.41 -10.55
C LYS A 278 -6.09 10.96 -10.75
N VAL A 279 -5.29 11.10 -9.68
CA VAL A 279 -3.89 11.55 -9.78
C VAL A 279 -3.07 10.56 -10.58
N LEU A 280 -3.29 9.25 -10.40
CA LEU A 280 -2.70 8.21 -11.23
C LEU A 280 -3.13 8.32 -12.70
N GLY A 281 -4.41 8.59 -12.95
CA GLY A 281 -4.94 8.87 -14.29
C GLY A 281 -4.29 10.10 -14.93
N TRP A 282 -4.11 11.19 -14.19
CA TRP A 282 -3.44 12.41 -14.67
C TRP A 282 -1.96 12.18 -14.98
N VAL A 283 -1.26 11.37 -14.18
CA VAL A 283 0.13 10.99 -14.44
C VAL A 283 0.21 10.10 -15.69
N SER A 284 -0.63 9.07 -15.79
CA SER A 284 -0.66 8.16 -16.93
C SER A 284 -1.07 8.83 -18.25
N GLU A 285 -1.89 9.88 -18.20
CA GLU A 285 -2.24 10.68 -19.38
C GLU A 285 -1.11 11.62 -19.82
N GLY A 286 -0.21 11.97 -18.90
CA GLY A 286 0.91 12.83 -19.14
C GLY A 286 0.60 14.30 -18.81
N ARG A 287 1.61 15.01 -18.29
CA ARG A 287 1.53 16.43 -17.97
C ARG A 287 2.50 17.24 -18.85
N PRO A 288 2.19 18.52 -19.14
CA PRO A 288 3.07 19.36 -19.98
C PRO A 288 4.50 19.50 -19.47
N TRP A 289 4.69 19.45 -18.14
CA TRP A 289 6.00 19.59 -17.50
C TRP A 289 6.84 18.32 -17.48
N MET A 290 6.28 17.16 -17.87
CA MET A 290 7.01 15.89 -17.86
C MET A 290 8.13 15.91 -18.90
N SER A 291 9.30 15.44 -18.48
CA SER A 291 10.40 15.14 -19.39
C SER A 291 10.09 13.87 -20.19
N ASP A 292 10.86 13.61 -21.25
CA ASP A 292 10.72 12.36 -22.01
C ASP A 292 11.03 11.14 -21.14
N HIS A 293 12.00 11.26 -20.24
CA HIS A 293 12.30 10.23 -19.26
C HIS A 293 11.15 9.99 -18.26
N ASP A 294 10.40 11.03 -17.86
CA ASP A 294 9.19 10.85 -17.04
C ASP A 294 8.12 10.09 -17.83
N ARG A 295 7.94 10.40 -19.13
CA ARG A 295 6.97 9.72 -20.00
C ARG A 295 7.33 8.26 -20.21
N GLU A 296 8.60 7.95 -20.48
CA GLU A 296 9.11 6.59 -20.59
C GLU A 296 8.92 5.80 -19.29
N THR A 297 9.17 6.43 -18.14
CA THR A 297 8.93 5.81 -16.83
C THR A 297 7.45 5.47 -16.65
N VAL A 298 6.56 6.41 -16.98
CA VAL A 298 5.11 6.21 -16.90
C VAL A 298 4.65 5.10 -17.84
N GLU A 299 5.09 5.09 -19.09
CA GLU A 299 4.73 4.08 -20.08
C GLU A 299 5.23 2.68 -19.70
N ARG A 300 6.42 2.60 -19.11
CA ARG A 300 7.00 1.34 -18.66
C ARG A 300 6.25 0.75 -17.46
N TYR A 301 5.93 1.57 -16.46
CA TYR A 301 5.52 1.06 -15.15
C TYR A 301 4.06 1.28 -14.80
N LEU A 302 3.31 2.10 -15.54
CA LEU A 302 1.87 2.26 -15.34
C LEU A 302 1.08 1.63 -16.50
N PRO A 303 0.03 0.86 -16.22
CA PRO A 303 -0.96 0.57 -17.24
C PRO A 303 -1.62 1.88 -17.70
N TRP A 304 -1.99 1.95 -18.98
CA TRP A 304 -2.75 3.08 -19.52
C TRP A 304 -3.96 3.36 -18.62
N THR A 305 -4.08 4.57 -18.10
CA THR A 305 -5.09 4.95 -17.12
C THR A 305 -5.68 6.31 -17.47
N ARG A 306 -7.01 6.46 -17.40
CA ARG A 306 -7.71 7.72 -17.69
C ARG A 306 -8.80 7.97 -16.66
N VAL A 307 -9.00 9.24 -16.30
CA VAL A 307 -10.26 9.67 -15.67
C VAL A 307 -11.36 9.51 -16.71
N VAL A 308 -12.43 8.80 -16.32
CA VAL A 308 -13.60 8.55 -17.19
C VAL A 308 -14.39 9.85 -17.30
N GLY A 309 -14.77 10.22 -18.52
CA GLY A 309 -15.52 11.43 -18.85
C GLY A 309 -15.91 11.43 -20.32
N GLU A 310 -16.87 12.27 -20.70
CA GLU A 310 -17.30 12.47 -22.09
C GLU A 310 -16.24 13.24 -22.90
N ARG A 311 -15.20 12.52 -23.36
CA ARG A 311 -14.02 13.12 -23.98
C ARG A 311 -13.31 12.19 -24.95
N PRO A 312 -12.54 12.74 -25.90
CA PRO A 312 -11.62 11.94 -26.70
C PRO A 312 -10.41 11.47 -25.86
N THR A 313 -9.83 10.33 -26.25
CA THR A 313 -8.58 9.80 -25.68
C THR A 313 -7.74 9.10 -26.75
N LYS A 314 -6.42 9.03 -26.52
CA LYS A 314 -5.52 8.24 -27.35
C LYS A 314 -5.37 6.82 -26.79
N TRP A 315 -5.64 5.82 -27.62
CA TRP A 315 -5.45 4.41 -27.31
C TRP A 315 -4.88 3.68 -28.54
N ARG A 316 -3.80 2.90 -28.36
CA ARG A 316 -3.11 2.16 -29.43
C ARG A 316 -2.84 2.99 -30.71
N GLY A 317 -2.40 4.23 -30.54
CA GLY A 317 -2.06 5.15 -31.63
C GLY A 317 -3.24 5.87 -32.30
N SER A 318 -4.49 5.53 -31.96
CA SER A 318 -5.70 6.12 -32.53
C SER A 318 -6.47 6.96 -31.49
N THR A 319 -7.31 7.88 -31.97
CA THR A 319 -8.18 8.69 -31.10
C THR A 319 -9.57 8.07 -31.06
N HIS A 320 -10.11 7.89 -29.86
CA HIS A 320 -11.44 7.31 -29.62
C HIS A 320 -12.25 8.21 -28.68
N ASN A 321 -13.58 8.20 -28.77
CA ASN A 321 -14.42 8.63 -27.66
C ASN A 321 -14.23 7.63 -26.50
N LEU A 322 -13.92 8.13 -25.31
CA LEU A 322 -13.55 7.26 -24.19
C LEU A 322 -14.71 6.33 -23.76
N PRO A 323 -15.92 6.82 -23.45
CA PRO A 323 -17.05 5.95 -23.13
C PRO A 323 -17.34 4.87 -24.19
N GLU A 324 -17.34 5.22 -25.48
CA GLU A 324 -17.54 4.28 -26.59
C GLU A 324 -16.46 3.19 -26.59
N LEU A 325 -15.18 3.59 -26.49
CA LEU A 325 -14.04 2.66 -26.38
C LEU A 325 -14.23 1.65 -25.25
N LEU A 326 -14.67 2.12 -24.07
CA LEU A 326 -14.85 1.24 -22.90
C LEU A 326 -16.00 0.25 -23.09
N VAL A 327 -17.02 0.63 -23.84
CA VAL A 327 -18.18 -0.23 -24.12
C VAL A 327 -17.88 -1.24 -25.22
N GLU A 328 -17.09 -0.86 -26.21
CA GLU A 328 -16.66 -1.72 -27.32
C GLU A 328 -15.66 -2.79 -26.86
N HIS A 329 -14.72 -2.43 -25.96
CA HIS A 329 -13.60 -3.28 -25.55
C HIS A 329 -13.47 -3.48 -24.03
N PRO A 330 -14.53 -3.84 -23.27
CA PRO A 330 -14.46 -3.92 -21.81
C PRO A 330 -13.46 -4.96 -21.30
N GLU A 331 -13.19 -6.02 -22.06
CA GLU A 331 -12.22 -7.06 -21.68
C GLU A 331 -10.77 -6.56 -21.53
N GLU A 332 -10.48 -5.39 -22.12
CA GLU A 332 -9.18 -4.72 -22.08
C GLU A 332 -9.02 -3.81 -20.85
N PHE A 333 -10.07 -3.64 -20.02
CA PHE A 333 -10.10 -2.60 -19.01
C PHE A 333 -10.59 -3.06 -17.63
N VAL A 334 -10.17 -2.29 -16.63
CA VAL A 334 -10.62 -2.34 -15.23
C VAL A 334 -11.13 -0.95 -14.86
N LEU A 335 -12.37 -0.87 -14.38
CA LEU A 335 -13.01 0.35 -13.92
C LEU A 335 -12.90 0.44 -12.38
N LYS A 336 -12.41 1.56 -11.87
CA LYS A 336 -12.15 1.77 -10.43
C LYS A 336 -12.72 3.13 -9.99
N PRO A 337 -13.47 3.21 -8.88
CA PRO A 337 -13.81 4.50 -8.27
C PRO A 337 -12.56 5.31 -7.93
N ALA A 338 -12.62 6.63 -8.08
CA ALA A 338 -11.50 7.54 -7.77
C ALA A 338 -11.08 7.48 -6.30
N ILE A 339 -12.07 7.38 -5.41
CA ILE A 339 -11.93 7.23 -3.96
C ILE A 339 -12.58 5.91 -3.56
N GLY A 340 -11.86 5.08 -2.82
CA GLY A 340 -12.35 3.79 -2.36
C GLY A 340 -11.22 2.98 -1.73
N MET A 341 -11.58 2.02 -0.88
CA MET A 341 -10.65 1.12 -0.20
C MET A 341 -11.10 -0.34 -0.35
N LYS A 342 -10.17 -1.28 -0.15
CA LYS A 342 -10.44 -2.73 -0.07
C LYS A 342 -11.04 -3.32 -1.35
N ALA A 343 -10.69 -2.76 -2.51
CA ALA A 343 -11.17 -3.18 -3.84
C ALA A 343 -12.71 -3.23 -4.01
N ARG A 344 -13.46 -2.55 -3.13
CA ARG A 344 -14.91 -2.41 -3.27
C ARG A 344 -15.22 -1.64 -4.55
N ASP A 345 -16.21 -2.11 -5.30
CA ASP A 345 -16.70 -1.52 -6.55
C ASP A 345 -15.69 -1.47 -7.72
N VAL A 346 -14.62 -2.27 -7.67
CA VAL A 346 -13.74 -2.49 -8.83
C VAL A 346 -14.41 -3.47 -9.80
N LEU A 347 -14.63 -3.04 -11.03
CA LEU A 347 -15.15 -3.91 -12.09
C LEU A 347 -14.01 -4.29 -13.04
N VAL A 348 -13.79 -5.58 -13.22
CA VAL A 348 -12.85 -6.12 -14.21
C VAL A 348 -13.66 -6.49 -15.44
N GLY A 349 -13.53 -5.76 -16.54
CA GLY A 349 -14.49 -5.84 -17.65
C GLY A 349 -14.56 -7.23 -18.30
N ARG A 350 -13.45 -7.99 -18.34
CA ARG A 350 -13.45 -9.39 -18.81
C ARG A 350 -14.22 -10.37 -17.90
N HIS A 351 -14.46 -10.02 -16.64
CA HIS A 351 -15.20 -10.84 -15.67
C HIS A 351 -16.52 -10.18 -15.23
N CYS A 352 -16.90 -9.08 -15.88
CA CYS A 352 -18.07 -8.29 -15.52
C CYS A 352 -19.22 -8.56 -16.49
N ASP A 353 -20.45 -8.55 -15.98
CA ASP A 353 -21.64 -8.50 -16.82
C ASP A 353 -21.63 -7.25 -17.72
N ARG A 354 -22.00 -7.42 -18.99
CA ARG A 354 -21.90 -6.36 -20.01
C ARG A 354 -22.84 -5.20 -19.73
N GLU A 355 -24.05 -5.46 -19.22
CA GLU A 355 -25.01 -4.40 -18.90
C GLU A 355 -24.59 -3.62 -17.66
N LEU A 356 -24.13 -4.33 -16.61
CA LEU A 356 -23.52 -3.69 -15.44
C LEU A 356 -22.34 -2.80 -15.83
N TRP A 357 -21.45 -3.29 -16.71
CA TRP A 357 -20.32 -2.51 -17.20
C TRP A 357 -20.79 -1.25 -17.93
N ARG A 358 -21.66 -1.37 -18.94
CA ARG A 358 -22.18 -0.23 -19.73
C ARG A 358 -22.82 0.84 -18.84
N ARG A 359 -23.70 0.43 -17.93
CA ARG A 359 -24.36 1.35 -16.99
C ARG A 359 -23.35 2.05 -16.09
N THR A 360 -22.33 1.33 -15.61
CA THR A 360 -21.31 1.90 -14.73
C THR A 360 -20.41 2.88 -15.48
N VAL A 361 -20.04 2.58 -16.73
CA VAL A 361 -19.30 3.51 -17.62
C VAL A 361 -20.09 4.79 -17.85
N ALA A 362 -21.39 4.69 -18.19
CA ALA A 362 -22.23 5.86 -18.42
C ALA A 362 -22.32 6.77 -17.17
N ARG A 363 -22.53 6.17 -15.99
CA ARG A 363 -22.51 6.90 -14.71
C ARG A 363 -21.16 7.56 -14.45
N ALA A 364 -20.08 6.80 -14.62
CA ALA A 364 -18.72 7.28 -14.41
C ALA A 364 -18.36 8.44 -15.35
N ALA A 365 -18.83 8.42 -16.60
CA ALA A 365 -18.62 9.49 -17.56
C ALA A 365 -19.37 10.77 -17.18
N ALA A 366 -20.59 10.65 -16.65
CA ALA A 366 -21.38 11.80 -16.21
C ALA A 366 -20.85 12.46 -14.92
N ASN A 367 -20.33 11.67 -13.98
CA ASN A 367 -19.88 12.15 -12.67
C ASN A 367 -18.38 12.44 -12.62
N GLU A 368 -17.61 11.94 -13.59
CA GLU A 368 -16.15 11.94 -13.61
C GLU A 368 -15.53 11.41 -12.32
N ASP A 369 -16.16 10.43 -11.65
CA ASP A 369 -15.79 9.93 -10.32
C ASP A 369 -15.04 8.59 -10.36
N HIS A 370 -14.70 8.08 -11.55
CA HIS A 370 -13.94 6.85 -11.75
C HIS A 370 -12.72 7.09 -12.63
N ILE A 371 -11.75 6.18 -12.49
CA ILE A 371 -10.76 5.94 -13.51
C ILE A 371 -11.05 4.62 -14.23
N VAL A 372 -10.59 4.55 -15.47
CA VAL A 372 -10.42 3.29 -16.19
C VAL A 372 -8.94 3.04 -16.38
N GLN A 373 -8.53 1.78 -16.27
CA GLN A 373 -7.16 1.34 -16.39
C GLN A 373 -7.09 0.13 -17.32
N ALA A 374 -6.07 0.04 -18.17
CA ALA A 374 -5.82 -1.15 -18.97
C ALA A 374 -5.62 -2.36 -18.05
N TYR A 375 -6.22 -3.49 -18.43
CA TYR A 375 -6.06 -4.74 -17.71
C TYR A 375 -4.60 -5.19 -17.77
N VAL A 376 -4.03 -5.50 -16.59
CA VAL A 376 -2.71 -6.12 -16.49
C VAL A 376 -2.91 -7.63 -16.50
N ASP A 377 -2.28 -8.32 -17.45
CA ASP A 377 -2.33 -9.78 -17.52
C ASP A 377 -1.13 -10.37 -16.79
N PRO A 378 -1.30 -10.84 -15.54
CA PRO A 378 -0.17 -11.17 -14.70
C PRO A 378 0.49 -12.49 -15.15
N VAL A 379 1.81 -12.53 -15.11
CA VAL A 379 2.58 -13.77 -15.31
C VAL A 379 2.67 -14.57 -14.01
N PRO A 380 2.58 -15.92 -14.08
CA PRO A 380 2.59 -16.76 -12.89
C PRO A 380 3.96 -16.74 -12.20
N TYR A 381 3.92 -16.90 -10.87
CA TYR A 381 5.08 -17.17 -10.03
C TYR A 381 4.93 -18.56 -9.41
N PRO A 382 5.85 -19.49 -9.64
CA PRO A 382 5.79 -20.82 -9.05
C PRO A 382 6.13 -20.72 -7.55
N MET A 383 5.22 -21.18 -6.71
CA MET A 383 5.35 -21.17 -5.25
C MET A 383 5.17 -22.58 -4.68
N GLU A 384 5.83 -22.84 -3.56
CA GLU A 384 5.78 -24.14 -2.88
C GLU A 384 4.89 -24.02 -1.63
N PHE A 385 3.98 -24.98 -1.48
CA PHE A 385 2.99 -25.03 -0.40
C PHE A 385 3.10 -26.31 0.40
N ALA A 386 2.73 -26.26 1.68
CA ALA A 386 2.54 -27.45 2.48
C ALA A 386 1.30 -28.22 2.00
N ALA A 387 1.42 -29.55 1.88
CA ALA A 387 0.32 -30.43 1.57
C ALA A 387 -0.56 -30.72 2.79
N ASP A 388 -1.77 -31.25 2.56
CA ASP A 388 -2.75 -31.56 3.61
C ASP A 388 -2.27 -32.65 4.60
N ASP A 389 -1.28 -33.45 4.21
CA ASP A 389 -0.63 -34.43 5.10
C ASP A 389 0.29 -33.79 6.16
N GLY A 390 0.51 -32.47 6.06
CA GLY A 390 1.34 -31.66 6.94
C GLY A 390 2.85 -31.92 6.85
N LYS A 391 3.31 -32.78 5.95
CA LYS A 391 4.70 -33.25 5.86
C LYS A 391 5.32 -33.07 4.48
N SER A 392 4.53 -33.25 3.43
CA SER A 392 4.97 -33.08 2.05
C SER A 392 4.65 -31.68 1.54
N THR A 393 5.18 -31.37 0.36
CA THR A 393 4.98 -30.10 -0.33
C THR A 393 4.51 -30.33 -1.75
N TYR A 394 3.88 -29.31 -2.34
CA TYR A 394 3.56 -29.28 -3.75
C TYR A 394 3.84 -27.89 -4.32
N GLU A 395 4.17 -27.84 -5.61
CA GLU A 395 4.31 -26.58 -6.34
C GLU A 395 3.00 -26.20 -7.03
N ALA A 396 2.70 -24.91 -7.01
CA ALA A 396 1.59 -24.34 -7.76
C ALA A 396 1.92 -22.92 -8.22
N ASP A 397 1.37 -22.55 -9.37
CA ASP A 397 1.44 -21.18 -9.87
C ASP A 397 0.50 -20.27 -9.09
N VAL A 398 1.03 -19.12 -8.68
CA VAL A 398 0.24 -18.01 -8.11
C VAL A 398 0.45 -16.72 -8.90
N PHE A 399 -0.45 -15.77 -8.73
CA PHE A 399 -0.40 -14.46 -9.38
C PHE A 399 -0.23 -13.38 -8.31
N PRO A 400 1.01 -13.10 -7.89
CA PRO A 400 1.28 -12.23 -6.75
C PRO A 400 1.00 -10.76 -7.06
N VAL A 401 0.36 -10.10 -6.12
CA VAL A 401 0.38 -8.63 -5.98
C VAL A 401 1.48 -8.28 -4.99
N PHE A 402 2.51 -7.61 -5.50
CA PHE A 402 3.60 -7.04 -4.71
C PHE A 402 3.19 -5.68 -4.18
N SER A 403 3.46 -5.44 -2.90
CA SER A 403 3.11 -4.23 -2.19
C SER A 403 4.35 -3.67 -1.47
N PRO A 404 5.32 -3.08 -2.21
CA PRO A 404 6.53 -2.52 -1.62
C PRO A 404 6.20 -1.34 -0.71
N TYR A 405 6.80 -1.29 0.48
CA TYR A 405 6.74 -0.14 1.37
C TYR A 405 7.80 0.89 0.96
N ILE A 406 7.39 2.12 0.73
CA ILE A 406 8.28 3.27 0.51
C ILE A 406 8.15 4.20 1.71
N PHE A 407 9.26 4.40 2.42
CA PHE A 407 9.34 5.26 3.60
C PHE A 407 10.39 6.35 3.37
N ASP A 408 9.96 7.61 3.18
CA ASP A 408 10.85 8.71 2.76
C ASP A 408 11.72 8.37 1.55
N ASP A 409 11.08 7.84 0.49
CA ASP A 409 11.73 7.38 -0.75
C ASP A 409 12.71 6.20 -0.57
N ARG A 410 12.74 5.57 0.62
CA ARG A 410 13.61 4.42 0.90
C ARG A 410 12.84 3.10 0.87
N PRO A 411 13.49 2.00 0.44
CA PRO A 411 12.93 0.65 0.52
C PRO A 411 12.62 0.23 1.96
N GLY A 412 11.36 -0.10 2.24
CA GLY A 412 10.87 -0.57 3.53
C GLY A 412 10.42 -2.03 3.52
N GLY A 413 10.80 -2.82 2.52
CA GLY A 413 10.37 -4.22 2.41
C GLY A 413 9.11 -4.36 1.57
N CYS A 414 8.61 -5.58 1.38
CA CYS A 414 7.52 -5.81 0.45
C CYS A 414 6.59 -6.89 0.97
N MET A 415 5.33 -6.52 1.17
CA MET A 415 4.26 -7.49 1.41
C MET A 415 3.83 -8.08 0.07
N VAL A 416 3.57 -9.37 0.04
CA VAL A 416 3.02 -10.04 -1.14
C VAL A 416 1.67 -10.64 -0.78
N ARG A 417 0.69 -10.51 -1.67
CA ARG A 417 -0.62 -11.13 -1.54
C ARG A 417 -0.94 -11.91 -2.80
N TYR A 418 -1.51 -13.09 -2.66
CA TYR A 418 -2.00 -13.89 -3.78
C TYR A 418 -3.25 -14.69 -3.37
N LEU A 419 -4.05 -15.14 -4.34
CA LEU A 419 -5.13 -16.07 -4.06
C LEU A 419 -4.59 -17.50 -3.93
N PRO A 420 -5.21 -18.37 -3.11
CA PRO A 420 -4.84 -19.77 -3.04
C PRO A 420 -4.79 -20.43 -4.43
N PRO A 421 -3.95 -21.46 -4.62
CA PRO A 421 -3.85 -22.20 -5.88
C PRO A 421 -5.21 -22.56 -6.49
N GLY A 422 -5.35 -22.36 -7.81
CA GLY A 422 -6.59 -22.64 -8.55
C GLY A 422 -7.68 -21.56 -8.44
N ARG A 423 -7.44 -20.44 -7.73
CA ARG A 423 -8.37 -19.30 -7.67
C ARG A 423 -7.83 -18.11 -8.47
N HIS A 424 -8.73 -17.43 -9.18
CA HIS A 424 -8.44 -16.22 -9.96
C HIS A 424 -9.39 -15.09 -9.57
N GLY A 425 -8.97 -13.83 -9.75
CA GLY A 425 -9.81 -12.66 -9.47
C GLY A 425 -9.07 -11.54 -8.75
N VAL A 426 -9.83 -10.65 -8.11
CA VAL A 426 -9.28 -9.50 -7.37
C VAL A 426 -8.62 -9.98 -6.08
N VAL A 427 -7.35 -9.62 -5.89
CA VAL A 427 -6.55 -10.01 -4.72
C VAL A 427 -6.77 -9.02 -3.58
N SER A 428 -7.49 -9.44 -2.54
CA SER A 428 -7.66 -8.69 -1.28
C SER A 428 -7.71 -9.64 -0.08
N ILE A 429 -7.00 -9.30 1.00
CA ILE A 429 -7.04 -10.03 2.28
C ILE A 429 -8.45 -9.91 2.88
N HIS A 430 -9.03 -8.72 2.86
CA HIS A 430 -10.38 -8.45 3.35
C HIS A 430 -11.38 -8.62 2.20
N GLY A 431 -11.90 -9.84 2.02
CA GLY A 431 -13.06 -10.11 1.15
C GLY A 431 -12.88 -11.16 0.05
N HIS A 432 -11.64 -11.47 -0.36
CA HIS A 432 -11.39 -12.45 -1.42
C HIS A 432 -10.53 -13.65 -0.99
N GLY A 433 -10.06 -13.67 0.26
CA GLY A 433 -9.31 -14.78 0.84
C GLY A 433 -7.88 -14.87 0.33
N ALA A 434 -7.23 -13.72 0.11
CA ALA A 434 -5.82 -13.68 -0.27
C ALA A 434 -4.92 -14.09 0.90
N LEU A 435 -3.84 -14.81 0.57
CA LEU A 435 -2.79 -15.23 1.48
C LEU A 435 -1.63 -14.23 1.44
N PRO A 436 -1.23 -13.66 2.58
CA PRO A 436 -0.07 -12.80 2.69
C PRO A 436 1.23 -13.59 2.88
N THR A 437 2.31 -13.04 2.33
CA THR A 437 3.70 -13.41 2.61
C THR A 437 4.59 -12.18 2.38
N VAL A 438 5.90 -12.37 2.28
CA VAL A 438 6.87 -11.30 2.02
C VAL A 438 7.66 -11.56 0.74
N ALA A 439 8.12 -10.48 0.12
CA ALA A 439 9.15 -10.53 -0.92
C ALA A 439 10.50 -10.03 -0.38
N VAL A 440 11.55 -10.81 -0.64
CA VAL A 440 12.93 -10.55 -0.22
C VAL A 440 13.87 -10.66 -1.42
N ALA A 441 15.04 -10.01 -1.35
CA ALA A 441 16.05 -10.05 -2.38
C ALA A 441 17.00 -11.22 -2.17
N HIS A 442 17.31 -11.98 -3.22
CA HIS A 442 18.36 -13.00 -3.18
C HIS A 442 19.71 -12.38 -2.82
N ARG A 443 20.54 -13.09 -2.04
CA ARG A 443 21.91 -12.63 -1.71
C ARG A 443 22.89 -12.71 -2.87
#